data_AF-A0A7W1AVL6-F1
#
_entry.id   AF-A0A7W1AVL6-F1
#
_cell.length_a   1.000
_cell.length_b   1.000
_cell.length_c   1.000
_cell.angle_alpha   90.00
_cell.angle_beta   90.00
_cell.angle_gamma   90.00
#
_symmetry.space_group_name_H-M   'P 1'
#
loop_
_entity.id
_entity.type
_entity.pdbx_description
1 polymer ?
#
loop_
_entity_poly.entity_id
_entity_poly.type
_entity_poly.pdbx_seq_one_letter_code
_entity_poly.pdbx_strand_id
1 'polypeptide(L)'
;MQDKSGAQARALQLELQSLVEGVVSKKETEATKLFPQFARWHTDQLLNHWELVNLTTEVEDYGLSDWKGRKLETIEVKVFVRDRNRNLGENRETCFALGGIVDSEFAVYRAPVETPCDGGSEYIAKWKDGHRFESLWIAE
;
A
#
# COMPACT_ATOMS: atom_id res chain seq x y z
N MET A 1 0.69 -0.69 -25.41
CA MET A 1 -0.23 -0.13 -24.39
C MET A 1 0.03 -0.77 -23.03
N GLN A 2 0.17 -2.10 -22.96
CA GLN A 2 0.61 -2.84 -21.75
C GLN A 2 1.93 -2.32 -21.14
N ASP A 3 2.98 -2.13 -21.95
CA ASP A 3 4.30 -1.69 -21.45
C ASP A 3 4.27 -0.34 -20.71
N LYS A 4 3.38 0.58 -21.12
CA LYS A 4 3.30 1.91 -20.52
C LYS A 4 2.61 1.86 -19.16
N SER A 5 1.50 1.12 -19.06
CA SER A 5 0.80 0.91 -17.77
C SER A 5 1.68 0.17 -16.78
N GLY A 6 2.46 -0.83 -17.23
CA GLY A 6 3.43 -1.53 -16.38
C GLY A 6 4.50 -0.62 -15.80
N ALA A 7 5.08 0.25 -16.63
CA ALA A 7 6.10 1.22 -16.17
C ALA A 7 5.53 2.25 -15.17
N GLN A 8 4.31 2.76 -15.41
CA GLN A 8 3.63 3.69 -14.50
C GLN A 8 3.29 3.03 -13.16
N ALA A 9 2.69 1.84 -13.20
CA ALA A 9 2.39 1.06 -12.00
C ALA A 9 3.66 0.81 -11.18
N ARG A 10 4.77 0.45 -11.83
CA ARG A 10 6.04 0.21 -11.15
C ARG A 10 6.62 1.48 -10.53
N ALA A 11 6.48 2.64 -11.17
CA ALA A 11 6.93 3.92 -10.61
C ALA A 11 6.15 4.25 -9.33
N LEU A 12 4.81 4.17 -9.39
CA LEU A 12 3.95 4.42 -8.23
C LEU A 12 4.15 3.39 -7.12
N GLN A 13 4.45 2.13 -7.47
CA GLN A 13 4.80 1.11 -6.49
C GLN A 13 6.06 1.50 -5.69
N LEU A 14 7.09 2.03 -6.35
CA LEU A 14 8.31 2.47 -5.68
C LEU A 14 8.07 3.69 -4.78
N GLU A 15 7.19 4.62 -5.21
CA GLU A 15 6.76 5.73 -4.37
C GLU A 15 6.03 5.25 -3.11
N LEU A 16 5.08 4.32 -3.27
CA LEU A 16 4.32 3.76 -2.15
C LEU A 16 5.23 2.93 -1.22
N GLN A 17 6.19 2.19 -1.79
CA GLN A 17 7.22 1.51 -1.00
C GLN A 17 8.01 2.49 -0.14
N SER A 18 8.46 3.62 -0.70
CA SER A 18 9.18 4.66 0.04
C SER A 18 8.32 5.24 1.18
N LEU A 19 7.03 5.47 0.94
CA LEU A 19 6.09 5.92 1.99
C LEU A 19 6.00 4.89 3.13
N VAL A 20 5.84 3.61 2.80
CA VAL A 20 5.75 2.52 3.78
C VAL A 20 7.05 2.36 4.57
N GLU A 21 8.21 2.46 3.92
CA GLU A 21 9.51 2.50 4.58
C GLU A 21 9.64 3.72 5.51
N GLY A 22 9.06 4.86 5.12
CA GLY A 22 8.93 6.06 5.94
C GLY A 22 8.12 5.82 7.22
N VAL A 23 7.03 5.05 7.14
CA VAL A 23 6.22 4.62 8.29
C VAL A 23 7.05 3.72 9.22
N VAL A 24 7.67 2.68 8.69
CA VAL A 24 8.42 1.70 9.49
C VAL A 24 9.63 2.36 10.16
N SER A 25 10.36 3.20 9.45
CA SER A 25 11.52 3.90 9.98
C SER A 25 11.17 5.04 10.96
N LYS A 26 9.87 5.38 11.09
CA LYS A 26 9.36 6.53 11.88
C LYS A 26 9.96 7.88 11.47
N LYS A 27 10.47 8.00 10.24
CA LYS A 27 11.10 9.22 9.72
C LYS A 27 10.08 10.15 9.06
N GLU A 28 8.97 9.63 8.58
CA GLU A 28 7.97 10.38 7.80
C GLU A 28 6.60 10.38 8.49
N THR A 29 6.25 11.51 9.10
CA THR A 29 4.99 11.68 9.85
C THR A 29 3.78 11.77 8.94
N GLU A 30 3.92 12.32 7.73
CA GLU A 30 2.83 12.36 6.75
C GLU A 30 2.47 10.97 6.21
N ALA A 31 3.47 10.09 6.00
CA ALA A 31 3.21 8.71 5.58
C ALA A 31 2.40 7.94 6.63
N THR A 32 2.62 8.21 7.91
CA THR A 32 1.85 7.63 9.02
C THR A 32 0.38 8.06 9.01
N LYS A 33 0.07 9.25 8.48
CA LYS A 33 -1.31 9.74 8.34
C LYS A 33 -2.05 9.10 7.17
N LEU A 34 -1.32 8.67 6.13
CA LEU A 34 -1.91 7.96 4.99
C LEU A 34 -2.32 6.53 5.37
N PHE A 35 -1.49 5.84 6.16
CA PHE A 35 -1.71 4.43 6.54
C PHE A 35 -1.66 4.22 8.07
N PRO A 36 -2.60 4.81 8.83
CA PRO A 36 -2.59 4.80 10.30
C PRO A 36 -2.85 3.42 10.92
N GLN A 37 -3.57 2.52 10.28
CA GLN A 37 -3.73 1.13 10.74
C GLN A 37 -2.41 0.38 10.62
N PHE A 38 -1.75 0.46 9.46
CA PHE A 38 -0.44 -0.15 9.24
C PHE A 38 0.61 0.39 10.23
N ALA A 39 0.65 1.71 10.42
CA ALA A 39 1.58 2.36 11.35
C ALA A 39 1.37 1.93 12.81
N ARG A 40 0.11 1.83 13.25
CA ARG A 40 -0.23 1.32 14.58
C ARG A 40 0.18 -0.14 14.74
N TRP A 41 -0.19 -0.99 13.77
CA TRP A 41 0.19 -2.39 13.77
C TRP A 41 1.70 -2.57 13.88
N HIS A 42 2.49 -1.87 13.07
CA HIS A 42 3.95 -1.95 13.10
C HIS A 42 4.52 -1.49 14.46
N THR A 43 3.96 -0.43 15.04
CA THR A 43 4.34 0.03 16.39
C THR A 43 4.07 -1.04 17.44
N ASP A 44 2.92 -1.71 17.39
CA ASP A 44 2.61 -2.82 18.29
C ASP A 44 3.57 -4.00 18.11
N GLN A 45 4.02 -4.27 16.87
CA GLN A 45 5.01 -5.32 16.61
C GLN A 45 6.35 -5.01 17.29
N LEU A 46 6.84 -3.78 17.17
CA LEU A 46 8.06 -3.34 17.84
C LEU A 46 7.95 -3.45 19.36
N LEU A 47 6.80 -3.07 19.94
CA LEU A 47 6.55 -3.19 21.38
C LEU A 47 6.56 -4.65 21.86
N ASN A 48 6.18 -5.59 20.99
CA ASN A 48 6.17 -7.03 21.27
C ASN A 48 7.47 -7.75 20.85
N HIS A 49 8.57 -7.02 20.68
CA HIS A 49 9.90 -7.54 20.32
C HIS A 49 9.99 -8.23 18.95
N TRP A 50 9.09 -7.87 18.03
CA TRP A 50 9.27 -8.22 16.63
C TRP A 50 10.24 -7.25 15.98
N GLU A 51 11.24 -7.80 15.29
CA GLU A 51 12.25 -7.07 14.53
C GLU A 51 11.94 -7.22 13.03
N LEU A 52 11.84 -6.10 12.31
CA LEU A 52 11.75 -6.11 10.85
C LEU A 52 13.00 -6.76 10.26
N VAL A 53 12.79 -7.78 9.42
CA VAL A 53 13.83 -8.45 8.64
C VAL A 53 13.82 -7.94 7.20
N ASN A 54 12.64 -7.84 6.60
CA ASN A 54 12.50 -7.40 5.21
C ASN A 54 11.12 -6.78 4.98
N LEU A 55 11.06 -5.84 4.05
CA LEU A 55 9.82 -5.22 3.58
C LEU A 55 9.82 -5.22 2.05
N THR A 56 8.80 -5.80 1.45
CA THR A 56 8.65 -5.86 0.00
C THR A 56 7.26 -5.42 -0.41
N THR A 57 7.14 -4.89 -1.62
CA THR A 57 5.86 -4.50 -2.21
C THR A 57 5.66 -5.20 -3.54
N GLU A 58 4.40 -5.41 -3.90
CA GLU A 58 3.99 -5.98 -5.20
C GLU A 58 2.75 -5.22 -5.70
N VAL A 59 2.70 -4.89 -6.99
CA VAL A 59 1.49 -4.27 -7.58
C VAL A 59 0.39 -5.32 -7.60
N GLU A 60 -0.73 -5.02 -6.95
CA GLU A 60 -1.94 -5.84 -7.03
C GLU A 60 -2.82 -5.36 -8.19
N ASP A 61 -3.00 -4.05 -8.31
CA ASP A 61 -3.80 -3.45 -9.37
C ASP A 61 -3.38 -2.00 -9.62
N TYR A 62 -3.62 -1.55 -10.84
CA TYR A 62 -3.30 -0.21 -11.29
C TYR A 62 -4.31 0.23 -12.33
N GLY A 63 -4.73 1.49 -12.27
CA GLY A 63 -5.76 1.99 -13.17
C GLY A 63 -6.11 3.45 -12.92
N LEU A 64 -7.36 3.80 -13.26
CA LEU A 64 -7.88 5.15 -13.14
C LEU A 64 -9.09 5.18 -12.22
N SER A 65 -9.14 6.14 -11.31
CA SER A 65 -10.33 6.42 -10.49
C SER A 65 -10.87 7.83 -10.77
N ASP A 66 -12.15 8.03 -10.47
CA ASP A 66 -12.74 9.36 -10.43
C ASP A 66 -12.43 10.05 -9.11
N TRP A 67 -11.89 11.27 -9.22
CA TRP A 67 -11.76 12.19 -8.11
C TRP A 67 -12.28 13.56 -8.49
N LYS A 68 -13.47 13.90 -7.98
CA LYS A 68 -14.16 15.17 -8.25
C LYS A 68 -14.29 15.45 -9.76
N GLY A 69 -14.60 14.42 -10.55
CA GLY A 69 -14.78 14.52 -12.00
C GLY A 69 -13.48 14.48 -12.82
N ARG A 70 -12.30 14.37 -12.18
CA ARG A 70 -11.03 14.09 -12.86
C ARG A 70 -10.74 12.59 -12.83
N LYS A 71 -10.21 12.05 -13.94
CA LYS A 71 -9.63 10.70 -13.96
C LYS A 71 -8.19 10.78 -13.52
N LEU A 72 -7.86 10.17 -12.39
CA LEU A 72 -6.53 10.18 -11.80
C LEU A 72 -6.00 8.76 -11.68
N GLU A 73 -4.67 8.61 -11.73
CA GLU A 73 -4.00 7.34 -11.52
C GLU A 73 -4.36 6.78 -10.13
N THR A 74 -4.49 5.47 -10.04
CA THR A 74 -4.81 4.76 -8.81
C THR A 74 -3.99 3.50 -8.77
N ILE A 75 -3.41 3.23 -7.61
CA ILE A 75 -2.61 2.04 -7.39
C ILE A 75 -3.06 1.31 -6.12
N GLU A 76 -3.05 -0.01 -6.21
CA GLU A 76 -3.11 -0.92 -5.08
C GLU A 76 -1.85 -1.78 -5.10
N VAL A 77 -1.22 -1.91 -3.94
CA VAL A 77 -0.07 -2.79 -3.74
C VAL A 77 -0.31 -3.70 -2.54
N LYS A 78 0.25 -4.89 -2.60
CA LYS A 78 0.48 -5.71 -1.42
C LYS A 78 1.83 -5.34 -0.81
N VAL A 79 1.85 -5.20 0.49
CA VAL A 79 3.04 -4.99 1.32
C VAL A 79 3.25 -6.24 2.15
N PHE A 80 4.40 -6.88 1.98
CA PHE A 80 4.82 -8.03 2.75
C PHE A 80 5.89 -7.61 3.75
N VAL A 81 5.58 -7.80 5.03
CA VAL A 81 6.46 -7.47 6.15
C VAL A 81 6.94 -8.77 6.77
N ARG A 82 8.23 -9.05 6.62
CA ARG A 82 8.88 -10.19 7.27
C ARG A 82 9.51 -9.73 8.57
N ASP A 83 9.07 -10.34 9.66
CA ASP A 83 9.58 -10.07 10.99
C ASP A 83 10.15 -11.35 11.62
N ARG A 84 10.99 -11.14 12.63
CA ARG A 84 11.41 -12.20 13.54
C ARG A 84 11.26 -11.77 14.99
N ASN A 85 11.00 -12.74 15.87
CA ASN A 85 11.01 -12.54 17.31
C ASN A 85 11.99 -13.54 17.93
N ARG A 86 13.14 -13.02 18.41
CA ARG A 86 14.21 -13.85 18.97
C ARG A 86 13.83 -14.49 20.31
N ASN A 87 12.97 -13.81 21.08
CA ASN A 87 12.55 -14.29 22.39
C ASN A 87 11.60 -15.50 22.25
N LEU A 88 10.77 -15.50 21.21
CA LEU A 88 9.87 -16.60 20.90
C LEU A 88 10.51 -17.66 19.99
N GLY A 89 11.60 -17.33 19.29
CA GLY A 89 12.22 -18.21 18.30
C GLY A 89 11.43 -18.31 17.00
N GLU A 90 10.65 -17.27 16.67
CA GLU A 90 9.68 -17.29 15.57
C GLU A 90 10.07 -16.33 14.43
N ASN A 91 9.70 -16.71 13.20
CA ASN A 91 9.68 -15.83 12.04
C ASN A 91 8.25 -15.79 11.51
N ARG A 92 7.84 -14.66 10.94
CA ARG A 92 6.54 -14.54 10.28
C ARG A 92 6.61 -13.59 9.10
N GLU A 93 5.62 -13.71 8.23
CA GLU A 93 5.32 -12.75 7.18
C GLU A 93 3.88 -12.27 7.38
N THR A 94 3.67 -10.94 7.40
CA THR A 94 2.35 -10.32 7.47
C THR A 94 2.12 -9.51 6.20
N CYS A 95 0.90 -9.54 5.68
CA CYS A 95 0.53 -8.89 4.43
C CYS A 95 -0.54 -7.81 4.66
N PHE A 96 -0.33 -6.65 4.04
CA PHE A 96 -1.32 -5.57 3.94
C PHE A 96 -1.56 -5.18 2.49
N ALA A 97 -2.81 -4.95 2.11
CA ALA A 97 -3.18 -4.28 0.87
C ALA A 97 -3.27 -2.77 1.16
N LEU A 98 -2.44 -1.98 0.48
CA LEU A 98 -2.39 -0.53 0.60
C LEU A 98 -2.61 0.12 -0.76
N GLY A 99 -3.17 1.32 -0.79
CA GLY A 99 -3.36 2.03 -2.05
C GLY A 99 -3.90 3.43 -1.89
N GLY A 100 -4.20 4.04 -3.03
CA GLY A 100 -4.83 5.35 -3.07
C GLY A 100 -4.87 5.92 -4.48
N ILE A 101 -5.56 7.05 -4.61
CA ILE A 101 -5.63 7.82 -5.85
C ILE A 101 -4.48 8.82 -5.85
N VAL A 102 -3.64 8.79 -6.89
CA VAL A 102 -2.46 9.61 -7.02
C VAL A 102 -2.81 10.92 -7.73
N ASP A 103 -2.74 12.02 -6.99
CA ASP A 103 -2.99 13.37 -7.50
C ASP A 103 -1.65 14.07 -7.75
N SER A 104 -0.99 13.66 -8.84
CA SER A 104 0.36 14.11 -9.21
C SER A 104 0.48 15.62 -9.41
N GLU A 105 -0.61 16.29 -9.82
CA GLU A 105 -0.71 17.76 -9.91
C GLU A 105 -0.43 18.44 -8.57
N PHE A 106 -0.84 17.81 -7.46
CA PHE A 106 -0.71 18.36 -6.11
C PHE A 106 0.28 17.56 -5.24
N ALA A 107 0.96 16.56 -5.80
CA ALA A 107 1.88 15.67 -5.09
C ALA A 107 1.28 15.04 -3.82
N VAL A 108 0.04 14.56 -3.88
CA VAL A 108 -0.64 13.95 -2.73
C VAL A 108 -1.39 12.67 -3.11
N TYR A 109 -1.48 11.75 -2.15
CA TYR A 109 -2.39 10.62 -2.20
C TYR A 109 -3.77 11.05 -1.68
N ARG A 110 -4.81 10.70 -2.44
CA ARG A 110 -6.22 10.93 -2.10
C ARG A 110 -6.88 9.60 -1.75
N ALA A 111 -7.84 9.67 -0.83
CA ALA A 111 -8.63 8.53 -0.38
C ALA A 111 -7.75 7.28 -0.10
N PRO A 112 -6.72 7.38 0.77
CA PRO A 112 -5.87 6.24 1.05
C PRO A 112 -6.69 5.06 1.54
N VAL A 113 -6.28 3.85 1.15
CA VAL A 113 -6.90 2.60 1.57
C VAL A 113 -5.84 1.69 2.16
N GLU A 114 -6.19 1.02 3.25
CA GLU A 114 -5.34 0.04 3.92
C GLU A 114 -6.21 -1.06 4.52
N THR A 115 -5.76 -2.30 4.44
CA THR A 115 -6.39 -3.44 5.12
C THR A 115 -5.41 -4.62 5.17
N PRO A 116 -5.47 -5.51 6.17
CA PRO A 116 -4.79 -6.80 6.10
C PRO A 116 -5.21 -7.57 4.84
N CYS A 117 -4.27 -8.29 4.21
CA CYS A 117 -4.59 -9.07 3.01
C CYS A 117 -5.60 -10.19 3.29
N ASP A 118 -5.56 -10.78 4.49
CA ASP A 118 -6.52 -11.79 4.90
C ASP A 118 -7.88 -11.15 5.21
N GLY A 119 -8.90 -11.53 4.45
CA GLY A 119 -10.26 -10.98 4.57
C GLY A 119 -10.46 -9.55 4.03
N GLY A 120 -9.41 -8.89 3.54
CA GLY A 120 -9.47 -7.48 3.10
C GLY A 120 -10.01 -7.24 1.69
N SER A 121 -10.14 -8.27 0.86
CA SER A 121 -10.47 -8.12 -0.58
C SER A 121 -11.84 -7.48 -0.84
N GLU A 122 -12.87 -7.81 -0.05
CA GLU A 122 -14.20 -7.20 -0.20
C GLU A 122 -14.18 -5.70 0.13
N TYR A 123 -13.38 -5.31 1.13
CA TYR A 123 -13.22 -3.90 1.51
C TYR A 123 -12.54 -3.11 0.39
N ILE A 124 -11.47 -3.64 -0.20
CA ILE A 124 -10.81 -3.04 -1.36
C ILE A 124 -11.77 -2.95 -2.56
N ALA A 125 -12.53 -4.01 -2.85
CA ALA A 125 -13.47 -4.01 -3.96
C ALA A 125 -14.54 -2.90 -3.81
N LYS A 126 -15.11 -2.74 -2.61
CA LYS A 126 -16.05 -1.65 -2.32
C LYS A 126 -15.40 -0.27 -2.43
N TRP A 127 -14.15 -0.13 -1.98
CA TRP A 127 -13.40 1.11 -2.12
C TRP A 127 -13.17 1.46 -3.59
N LYS A 128 -12.79 0.49 -4.43
CA LYS A 128 -12.61 0.65 -5.88
C LYS A 128 -13.91 1.07 -6.58
N ASP A 129 -15.01 0.38 -6.27
CA ASP A 129 -16.33 0.71 -6.81
C ASP A 129 -16.77 2.13 -6.44
N GLY A 130 -16.59 2.52 -5.17
CA GLY A 130 -16.89 3.87 -4.69
C GLY A 130 -16.13 4.98 -5.40
N HIS A 131 -14.99 4.68 -5.99
CA HIS A 131 -14.17 5.61 -6.77
C HIS A 131 -14.26 5.40 -8.28
N ARG A 132 -15.19 4.56 -8.76
CA ARG A 132 -15.35 4.23 -10.20
C ARG A 132 -14.02 3.81 -10.83
N PHE A 133 -13.29 2.95 -10.14
CA PHE A 133 -11.99 2.47 -10.58
C PHE A 133 -12.12 1.63 -11.86
N GLU A 134 -11.23 1.90 -12.82
CA GLU A 134 -11.08 1.19 -14.08
C GLU A 134 -9.67 0.61 -14.13
N SER A 135 -9.54 -0.72 -14.03
CA SER A 135 -8.25 -1.39 -14.07
C SER A 135 -7.61 -1.24 -15.46
N LEU A 136 -6.33 -0.87 -15.44
CA LEU A 136 -5.41 -0.90 -16.58
C LEU A 136 -4.31 -1.95 -16.37
N TRP A 137 -4.41 -2.73 -15.29
CA TRP A 137 -3.48 -3.78 -14.95
C TRP A 137 -3.92 -5.08 -15.61
N ILE A 138 -3.03 -5.66 -16.40
CA ILE A 138 -3.24 -6.98 -16.98
C ILE A 138 -2.27 -7.88 -16.23
N ALA A 139 -2.79 -8.63 -15.26
CA ALA A 139 -2.04 -9.72 -14.66
C ALA A 139 -1.74 -10.75 -15.76
N GLU A 140 -0.47 -11.02 -16.02
CA GLU A 140 -0.03 -12.14 -16.87
C GLU A 140 -0.30 -13.49 -16.19
#